data_AF-A0A1C5RG81-F1
#
_entry.id   AF-A0A1C5RG81-F1
#
_cell.length_a   1.000
_cell.length_b   1.000
_cell.length_c   1.000
_cell.angle_alpha   90.00
_cell.angle_beta   90.00
_cell.angle_gamma   90.00
#
_symmetry.space_group_name_H-M   'P 1'
#
loop_
_entity.id
_entity.type
_entity.pdbx_description
1 polymer ?
#
loop_
_entity_poly.entity_id
_entity_poly.type
_entity_poly.pdbx_seq_one_letter_code
_entity_poly.pdbx_strand_id
1 'polypeptide(L)'
;MRYPCLVPKRLCKTDITCSFEREGLNEYGEPLMTIEYSGKCNYQDKARTVLTAEKKLIQITGTALFPGDICPDLPVISGGSALIFGAKRRIEQGTKARNPDGTVNYTEVMLV
;
A
#
# COMPACT_ATOMS: atom_id res chain seq x y z
N MET A 1 16.84 17.50 12.47
CA MET A 1 15.53 17.54 13.16
C MET A 1 14.90 16.16 13.03
N ARG A 2 14.23 15.62 14.06
CA ARG A 2 13.58 14.29 13.98
C ARG A 2 12.08 14.50 13.79
N TYR A 3 11.54 14.06 12.66
CA TYR A 3 10.11 14.15 12.40
C TYR A 3 9.32 13.19 13.30
N PRO A 4 8.09 13.55 13.72
CA PRO A 4 7.24 12.62 14.46
C PRO A 4 6.81 11.45 13.57
N CYS A 5 6.67 10.27 14.16
CA CYS A 5 6.12 9.11 13.46
C CYS A 5 4.59 9.22 13.46
N LEU A 6 4.00 9.46 12.28
CA LEU A 6 2.56 9.71 12.16
C LEU A 6 1.71 8.44 12.31
N VAL A 7 2.31 7.27 12.05
CA VAL A 7 1.69 5.95 12.26
C VAL A 7 2.48 5.21 13.35
N PRO A 8 2.07 5.28 14.63
CA PRO A 8 2.80 4.62 15.70
C PRO A 8 2.76 3.09 15.57
N LYS A 9 3.92 2.45 15.60
CA LYS A 9 4.06 0.98 15.56
C LYS A 9 3.18 0.26 16.59
N ARG A 10 2.97 0.83 17.78
CA ARG A 10 2.15 0.20 18.83
C ARG A 10 0.69 0.00 18.42
N LEU A 11 0.19 0.83 17.51
CA LEU A 11 -1.20 0.80 17.04
C LEU A 11 -1.39 -0.13 15.83
N CYS A 12 -0.30 -0.61 15.23
CA CYS A 12 -0.35 -1.56 14.12
C CYS A 12 -0.56 -2.98 14.67
N LYS A 13 -1.81 -3.43 14.70
CA LYS A 13 -2.20 -4.72 15.32
C LYS A 13 -2.66 -5.76 14.31
N THR A 14 -3.19 -5.32 13.17
CA THR A 14 -3.81 -6.16 12.17
C THR A 14 -2.74 -6.79 11.29
N ASP A 15 -2.76 -8.12 11.16
CA ASP A 15 -1.87 -8.84 10.25
C ASP A 15 -2.31 -8.66 8.80
N ILE A 16 -1.34 -8.41 7.92
CA ILE A 16 -1.55 -8.19 6.51
C ILE A 16 -0.35 -8.68 5.70
N THR A 17 -0.63 -9.30 4.56
CA THR A 17 0.38 -9.64 3.56
C THR A 17 0.06 -8.89 2.28
N CYS A 18 0.99 -8.10 1.76
CA CYS A 18 0.83 -7.37 0.51
C CYS A 18 1.76 -7.95 -0.55
N SER A 19 1.27 -8.03 -1.79
CA SER A 19 2.05 -8.33 -2.98
C SER A 19 1.91 -7.14 -3.92
N PHE A 20 2.98 -6.39 -4.11
CA PHE A 20 3.02 -5.18 -4.95
C PHE A 20 3.48 -5.53 -6.36
N GLU A 21 2.73 -5.09 -7.35
CA GLU A 21 3.09 -5.23 -8.76
C GLU A 21 4.22 -4.26 -9.12
N ARG A 22 5.13 -4.72 -9.97
CA ARG A 22 6.24 -3.91 -10.50
C ARG A 22 5.95 -3.55 -11.94
N GLU A 23 6.17 -2.29 -12.30
CA GLU A 23 6.13 -1.86 -13.68
C GLU A 23 7.41 -2.28 -14.41
N GLY A 24 7.25 -2.87 -15.60
CA GLY A 24 8.35 -3.34 -16.44
C GLY A 24 8.24 -4.82 -16.78
N LEU A 25 8.97 -5.20 -17.84
CA LEU A 25 9.06 -6.57 -18.32
C LEU A 25 10.50 -7.07 -18.14
N ASN A 26 10.67 -8.37 -17.90
CA ASN A 26 11.97 -9.03 -17.92
C ASN A 26 12.50 -9.16 -19.37
N GLU A 27 13.69 -9.73 -19.52
CA GLU A 27 14.34 -9.98 -20.82
C GLU A 27 13.51 -10.88 -21.77
N TYR A 28 12.52 -11.59 -21.24
CA TYR A 28 11.59 -12.46 -21.96
C TYR A 28 10.22 -11.82 -22.20
N GLY A 29 10.02 -10.55 -21.83
CA GLY A 29 8.74 -9.85 -21.99
C GLY A 29 7.67 -10.20 -20.95
N GLU A 30 8.04 -10.87 -19.86
CA GLU A 30 7.13 -11.21 -18.76
C GLU A 30 7.14 -10.13 -17.68
N PRO A 31 6.01 -9.89 -16.98
CA PRO A 31 5.98 -8.96 -15.85
C PRO A 31 7.02 -9.30 -14.79
N LEU A 32 7.67 -8.27 -14.23
CA LEU A 32 8.60 -8.45 -13.13
C LEU A 32 7.92 -9.06 -11.89
N MET A 33 8.67 -9.86 -11.14
CA MET A 33 8.18 -10.50 -9.92
C MET A 33 7.64 -9.48 -8.92
N THR A 34 6.50 -9.81 -8.31
CA THR A 34 5.86 -8.97 -7.28
C THR A 34 6.72 -8.87 -6.03
N ILE A 35 6.69 -7.73 -5.37
CA ILE A 35 7.37 -7.52 -4.08
C ILE A 35 6.42 -7.88 -2.96
N GLU A 36 6.83 -8.80 -2.09
CA GLU A 36 6.04 -9.23 -0.97
C GLU A 36 6.42 -8.49 0.31
N TYR A 37 5.40 -8.08 1.05
CA TYR A 37 5.51 -7.56 2.40
C TYR A 37 4.61 -8.38 3.31
N SER A 38 5.12 -8.78 4.47
CA SER A 38 4.33 -9.42 5.52
C SER A 38 4.60 -8.72 6.84
N GLY A 39 3.53 -8.36 7.55
CA GLY A 39 3.66 -7.67 8.81
C GLY A 39 2.34 -7.21 9.40
N LYS A 40 2.42 -6.20 10.26
CA LYS A 40 1.25 -5.60 10.92
C LYS A 40 1.02 -4.19 10.41
N CYS A 41 -0.24 -3.84 10.23
CA CYS A 41 -0.69 -2.50 9.88
C CYS A 41 -1.71 -1.95 10.88
N ASN A 42 -1.93 -0.65 10.80
CA ASN A 42 -3.12 -0.02 11.35
C ASN A 42 -4.17 0.02 10.23
N TYR A 43 -5.15 -0.87 10.30
CA TYR A 43 -6.22 -0.96 9.32
C TYR A 43 -7.42 -0.11 9.71
N GLN A 44 -8.00 0.58 8.73
CA GLN A 44 -9.19 1.41 8.89
C GLN A 44 -10.21 0.99 7.84
N ASP A 45 -11.39 0.53 8.28
CA ASP A 45 -12.52 0.32 7.38
C ASP A 45 -13.00 1.67 6.82
N LYS A 46 -13.32 1.68 5.53
CA LYS A 46 -13.70 2.90 4.81
C LYS A 46 -14.81 2.59 3.83
N ALA A 47 -15.64 3.58 3.54
CA ALA A 47 -16.58 3.52 2.42
C ALA A 47 -16.42 4.81 1.63
N ARG A 48 -15.55 4.79 0.62
CA ARG A 48 -15.32 5.94 -0.26
C ARG A 48 -15.43 5.52 -1.71
N THR A 49 -16.35 6.12 -2.44
CA THR A 49 -16.43 5.94 -3.89
C THR A 49 -15.44 6.86 -4.60
N VAL A 50 -14.68 6.31 -5.55
CA VAL A 50 -13.70 7.02 -6.37
C VAL A 50 -14.00 6.72 -7.84
N LEU A 51 -13.90 7.74 -8.69
CA LEU A 51 -13.99 7.60 -10.14
C LEU A 51 -12.59 7.32 -10.67
N THR A 52 -12.38 6.15 -11.28
CA THR A 52 -11.08 5.77 -11.87
C THR A 52 -10.85 6.50 -13.19
N ALA A 53 -9.61 6.43 -13.70
CA ALA A 53 -9.26 6.97 -15.01
C ALA A 53 -10.10 6.34 -16.15
N GLU A 54 -10.52 5.08 -15.99
CA GLU A 54 -11.41 4.37 -16.92
C GLU A 54 -12.89 4.74 -16.76
N LYS A 55 -13.21 5.81 -16.01
CA LYS A 55 -14.57 6.27 -15.70
C LYS A 55 -15.43 5.22 -14.99
N LYS A 56 -14.80 4.31 -14.24
CA LYS A 56 -15.51 3.34 -13.40
C LYS A 56 -15.62 3.89 -11.98
N LEU A 57 -16.79 3.72 -11.36
CA LEU A 57 -16.97 4.00 -9.94
C LEU A 57 -16.54 2.75 -9.17
N ILE A 58 -15.50 2.90 -8.36
CA ILE A 58 -15.02 1.87 -7.44
C ILE A 58 -15.24 2.33 -6.01
N GLN A 59 -15.45 1.39 -5.10
CA GLN A 59 -15.59 1.68 -3.69
C GLN A 59 -14.35 1.20 -2.94
N ILE A 60 -13.57 2.14 -2.41
CA ILE A 60 -12.51 1.85 -1.44
C ILE A 60 -13.19 1.37 -0.16
N THR A 61 -12.88 0.14 0.23
CA THR A 61 -13.47 -0.57 1.38
C THR A 61 -12.57 -0.50 2.61
N GLY A 62 -11.29 -0.16 2.45
CA GLY A 62 -10.40 0.03 3.58
C GLY A 62 -9.06 0.68 3.24
N THR A 63 -8.33 1.02 4.29
CA THR A 63 -7.01 1.66 4.20
C THR A 63 -6.07 1.04 5.21
N ALA A 64 -4.95 0.49 4.74
CA ALA A 64 -3.88 -0.04 5.57
C ALA A 64 -2.76 0.98 5.71
N LEU A 65 -2.45 1.36 6.94
CA LEU A 65 -1.38 2.31 7.28
C LEU A 65 -0.20 1.58 7.89
N PHE A 66 1.00 1.85 7.36
CA PHE A 66 2.23 1.21 7.76
C PHE A 66 3.28 2.23 8.18
N PRO A 67 3.99 2.01 9.29
CA PRO A 67 5.07 2.88 9.72
C PRO A 67 6.28 2.76 8.78
N GLY A 68 6.76 3.87 8.24
CA GLY A 68 7.89 3.93 7.32
C GLY A 68 7.59 3.45 5.90
N ASP A 69 8.65 3.12 5.17
CA ASP A 69 8.58 2.53 3.83
C ASP A 69 8.54 1.00 3.91
N ILE A 70 7.46 0.39 3.40
CA ILE A 70 7.31 -1.07 3.36
C ILE A 70 7.74 -1.69 2.03
N CYS A 71 8.05 -0.88 1.02
CA CYS A 71 8.39 -1.33 -0.32
C CYS A 71 9.45 -0.41 -0.96
N PRO A 72 10.66 -0.32 -0.38
CA PRO A 72 11.67 0.69 -0.77
C PRO A 72 12.13 0.55 -2.22
N ASP A 73 12.04 -0.64 -2.81
CA ASP A 73 12.50 -0.91 -4.19
C ASP A 73 11.56 -0.35 -5.27
N LEU A 74 10.33 0.04 -4.89
CA LEU A 74 9.38 0.70 -5.79
C LEU A 74 9.18 2.16 -5.41
N PRO A 75 9.31 3.11 -6.35
CA PRO A 75 9.03 4.52 -6.07
C PRO A 75 7.54 4.80 -5.92
N VAL A 76 6.69 4.07 -6.67
CA VAL A 76 5.23 4.20 -6.70
C VAL A 76 4.61 2.82 -6.57
N ILE A 77 3.50 2.73 -5.83
CA ILE A 77 2.69 1.51 -5.71
C ILE A 77 1.43 1.71 -6.55
N SER A 78 1.44 1.19 -7.78
CA SER A 78 0.36 1.35 -8.76
C SER A 78 -0.66 0.20 -8.74
N GLY A 79 -0.38 -0.91 -8.05
CA GLY A 79 -1.28 -2.06 -8.01
C GLY A 79 -0.78 -3.21 -7.14
N GLY A 80 -1.49 -4.33 -7.24
CA GLY A 80 -1.21 -5.55 -6.48
C GLY A 80 -2.39 -6.04 -5.66
N SER A 81 -2.09 -6.87 -4.66
CA SER A 81 -3.10 -7.47 -3.79
C SER A 81 -2.67 -7.50 -2.33
N ALA A 82 -3.64 -7.50 -1.43
CA ALA A 82 -3.41 -7.62 0.00
C ALA A 82 -4.32 -8.69 0.61
N LEU A 83 -3.76 -9.57 1.42
CA LEU A 83 -4.48 -10.53 2.24
C LEU A 83 -4.68 -9.93 3.63
N ILE A 84 -5.92 -9.65 4.00
CA ILE A 84 -6.28 -9.08 5.31
C ILE A 84 -7.56 -9.73 5.81
N PHE A 85 -7.61 -10.08 7.11
CA PHE A 85 -8.73 -10.81 7.72
C PHE A 85 -9.12 -12.09 6.95
N GLY A 86 -8.15 -12.76 6.32
CA GLY A 86 -8.37 -13.95 5.49
C GLY A 86 -9.00 -13.68 4.11
N ALA A 87 -9.29 -12.42 3.78
CA ALA A 87 -9.82 -12.02 2.48
C ALA A 87 -8.74 -11.39 1.61
N LYS A 88 -8.65 -11.82 0.35
CA LYS A 88 -7.80 -11.18 -0.65
C LYS A 88 -8.52 -9.96 -1.21
N ARG A 89 -7.92 -8.79 -1.06
CA ARG A 89 -8.36 -7.50 -1.58
C ARG A 89 -7.41 -7.00 -2.66
N ARG A 90 -7.91 -6.18 -3.58
CA ARG A 90 -7.07 -5.56 -4.59
C ARG A 90 -6.53 -4.23 -4.06
N ILE A 91 -5.27 -3.94 -4.35
CA ILE A 91 -4.67 -2.63 -4.08
C ILE A 91 -5.07 -1.71 -5.23
N GLU A 92 -5.77 -0.64 -4.90
CA GLU A 92 -6.10 0.39 -5.88
C GLU A 92 -5.03 1.47 -5.96
N GLN A 93 -4.49 1.86 -4.79
CA GLN A 93 -3.52 2.94 -4.72
C GLN A 93 -2.63 2.76 -3.49
N GLY A 94 -1.33 2.95 -3.66
CA GLY A 94 -0.42 3.15 -2.53
C GLY A 94 0.20 4.55 -2.52
N THR A 95 0.39 5.10 -1.33
CA THR A 95 0.99 6.42 -1.11
C THR A 95 2.16 6.29 -0.14
N LYS A 96 3.34 6.75 -0.55
CA LYS A 96 4.49 6.93 0.34
C LYS A 96 4.49 8.36 0.86
N ALA A 97 3.96 8.56 2.05
CA ALA A 97 3.89 9.87 2.66
C ALA A 97 5.28 10.30 3.14
N ARG A 98 5.89 11.26 2.44
CA ARG A 98 7.26 11.72 2.71
C ARG A 98 7.29 12.89 3.69
N ASN A 99 8.33 12.90 4.51
CA ASN A 99 8.74 14.06 5.28
C ASN A 99 9.34 15.13 4.34
N PRO A 100 9.44 16.40 4.79
CA PRO A 100 10.12 17.45 4.04
C PRO A 100 11.58 17.17 3.67
N ASP A 101 12.26 16.25 4.38
CA ASP A 101 13.63 15.81 4.06
C ASP A 101 13.69 14.70 3.00
N GLY A 102 12.54 14.26 2.46
CA GLY A 102 12.43 13.23 1.44
C GLY A 102 12.31 11.80 1.96
N THR A 103 12.52 11.55 3.26
CA THR A 103 12.32 10.23 3.88
C THR A 103 10.85 9.86 3.95
N VAL A 104 10.50 8.57 3.85
CA VAL A 104 9.10 8.12 3.97
C VAL A 104 8.72 8.01 5.45
N ASN A 105 7.71 8.76 5.87
CA ASN A 105 7.17 8.72 7.23
C ASN A 105 6.30 7.48 7.44
N TYR A 106 5.38 7.25 6.52
CA TYR A 106 4.49 6.10 6.51
C TYR A 106 4.06 5.76 5.09
N THR A 107 3.62 4.52 4.91
CA THR A 107 3.01 4.04 3.67
C THR A 107 1.52 3.81 3.90
N GLU A 108 0.70 4.31 3.00
CA GLU A 108 -0.75 4.10 2.96
C GLU A 108 -1.10 3.23 1.77
N VAL A 109 -1.96 2.23 1.96
CA VAL A 109 -2.46 1.35 0.89
C VAL A 109 -3.98 1.32 0.95
N MET A 110 -4.63 1.78 -0.12
CA MET A 110 -6.08 1.76 -0.28
C MET A 110 -6.52 0.46 -0.96
N LEU A 111 -7.51 -0.19 -0.37
CA LEU A 111 -8.01 -1.50 -0.79
C LEU A 111 -9.45 -1.42 -1.28
N VAL A 112 -9.75 -2.21 -2.31
CA VAL A 112 -11.10 -2.48 -2.81
C VAL A 112 -11.49 -3.93 -2.52
#